data_AF-A0A1Q9MU22-F1
#
_entry.id   AF-A0A1Q9MU22-F1
#
_cell.length_a   1.000
_cell.length_b   1.000
_cell.length_c   1.000
_cell.angle_alpha   90.00
_cell.angle_beta   90.00
_cell.angle_gamma   90.00
#
_symmetry.space_group_name_H-M   'P 1'
#
loop_
_entity.id
_entity.type
_entity.pdbx_description
1 polymer ?
#
loop_
_entity_poly.entity_id
_entity_poly.type
_entity_poly.pdbx_seq_one_letter_code
_entity_poly.pdbx_strand_id
1 'polypeptide(L)'
;MGKDEFIAILDKSFAHGTPFIDYTGDYVYILMPNDPAGEEWTEAVYLKEDASVEKKLLKAEKAWAYFLEEFEKGLAGSVEDLMVGHIKEVREKLAAQPAPERIKSLIADIIGNPKNYSANLPIAKDSADLGTIKQKL
;
A
#
# COMPACT_ATOMS: atom_id res chain seq x y z
N MET A 1 -7.11 8.51 -19.55
CA MET A 1 -5.63 8.41 -19.57
C MET A 1 -5.08 7.91 -18.25
N GLY A 2 -5.55 8.42 -17.09
CA GLY A 2 -5.07 7.96 -15.77
C GLY A 2 -5.28 6.46 -15.52
N LYS A 3 -6.42 5.89 -15.92
CA LYS A 3 -6.67 4.44 -15.79
C LYS A 3 -5.58 3.56 -16.43
N ASP A 4 -5.23 3.80 -17.70
CA ASP A 4 -4.22 3.00 -18.40
C ASP A 4 -2.83 3.19 -17.79
N GLU A 5 -2.51 4.40 -17.33
CA GLU A 5 -1.28 4.67 -16.58
C GLU A 5 -1.23 3.86 -15.29
N PHE A 6 -2.32 3.85 -14.51
CA PHE A 6 -2.35 3.12 -13.25
C PHE A 6 -2.31 1.60 -13.43
N ILE A 7 -2.96 1.07 -14.48
CA ILE A 7 -2.84 -0.34 -14.86
C ILE A 7 -1.37 -0.71 -15.12
N ALA A 8 -0.63 0.15 -15.83
CA ALA A 8 0.79 -0.09 -16.10
C ALA A 8 1.66 -0.05 -14.82
N ILE A 9 1.24 0.69 -13.78
CA ILE A 9 1.87 0.66 -12.46
C ILE A 9 1.59 -0.68 -11.78
N LEU A 10 0.32 -1.12 -11.75
CA LEU A 10 -0.08 -2.40 -11.17
C LEU A 10 0.64 -3.58 -11.83
N ASP A 11 0.80 -3.57 -13.16
CA ASP A 11 1.51 -4.63 -13.90
C ASP A 11 2.98 -4.81 -13.48
N LYS A 12 3.61 -3.76 -12.97
CA LYS A 12 5.03 -3.77 -12.57
C LYS A 12 5.23 -3.93 -11.06
N SER A 13 4.16 -3.84 -10.29
CA SER A 13 4.20 -3.67 -8.84
C SER A 13 4.91 -4.77 -8.05
N PHE A 14 4.95 -6.00 -8.57
CA PHE A 14 5.60 -7.15 -7.93
C PHE A 14 7.03 -7.42 -8.44
N ALA A 15 7.58 -6.60 -9.34
CA ALA A 15 8.85 -6.89 -10.00
C ALA A 15 10.07 -6.90 -9.05
N HIS A 16 10.01 -6.12 -7.96
CA HIS A 16 11.13 -5.92 -7.03
C HIS A 16 10.79 -6.24 -5.57
N GLY A 17 9.68 -6.92 -5.34
CA GLY A 17 9.22 -7.30 -4.01
C GLY A 17 7.70 -7.22 -3.89
N THR A 18 7.19 -7.31 -2.66
CA THR A 18 5.76 -7.23 -2.38
C THR A 18 5.35 -5.77 -2.18
N PRO A 19 4.46 -5.21 -3.00
CA PRO A 19 3.90 -3.89 -2.79
C PRO A 19 2.83 -3.92 -1.68
N PHE A 20 2.53 -2.76 -1.12
CA PHE A 20 1.25 -2.55 -0.44
C PHE A 20 0.24 -2.00 -1.45
N ILE A 21 -0.93 -2.61 -1.53
CA ILE A 21 -2.02 -2.13 -2.39
C ILE A 21 -3.30 -2.22 -1.57
N ASP A 22 -3.99 -1.10 -1.41
CA ASP A 22 -5.37 -1.06 -0.96
C ASP A 22 -6.29 -0.55 -2.09
N TYR A 23 -7.57 -0.91 -2.00
CA TYR A 23 -8.55 -0.52 -2.98
C TYR A 23 -9.91 -0.30 -2.33
N THR A 24 -10.39 0.94 -2.35
CA THR A 24 -11.66 1.32 -1.72
C THR A 24 -12.72 1.60 -2.79
N GLY A 25 -13.89 2.09 -2.37
CA GLY A 25 -14.90 2.61 -3.29
C GLY A 25 -14.41 3.83 -4.08
N ASP A 26 -13.53 4.63 -3.48
CA ASP A 26 -13.19 5.98 -3.94
C ASP A 26 -11.82 6.04 -4.63
N TYR A 27 -10.87 5.17 -4.23
CA TYR A 27 -9.52 5.18 -4.76
C TYR A 27 -8.86 3.80 -4.80
N VAL A 28 -7.68 3.74 -5.42
CA VAL A 28 -6.74 2.62 -5.29
C VAL A 28 -5.37 3.20 -4.98
N TYR A 29 -4.77 2.79 -3.86
CA TYR A 29 -3.42 3.19 -3.45
C TYR A 29 -2.43 2.06 -3.73
N ILE A 30 -1.20 2.42 -4.09
CA ILE A 30 -0.08 1.50 -4.19
C ILE A 30 1.20 2.14 -3.66
N LEU A 31 1.93 1.37 -2.84
CA LEU A 31 3.31 1.63 -2.50
C LEU A 31 4.15 0.42 -2.94
N MET A 32 4.93 0.57 -4.00
CA MET A 32 5.71 -0.53 -4.60
C MET A 32 7.22 -0.27 -4.55
N PRO A 33 8.04 -1.31 -4.30
CA PRO A 33 9.49 -1.18 -4.37
C PRO A 33 9.94 -1.02 -5.83
N ASN A 34 10.92 -0.14 -6.06
CA ASN A 34 11.55 0.06 -7.37
C ASN A 34 12.89 -0.69 -7.49
N ASP A 35 13.40 -1.25 -6.40
CA ASP A 35 14.61 -2.05 -6.36
C ASP A 35 14.50 -3.17 -5.31
N PRO A 36 15.25 -4.29 -5.45
CA PRO A 36 15.16 -5.43 -4.52
C PRO A 36 15.58 -5.11 -3.08
N ALA A 37 16.46 -4.13 -2.88
CA ALA A 37 16.87 -3.72 -1.54
C ALA A 37 15.75 -2.92 -0.83
N GLY A 38 14.84 -2.31 -1.59
CA GLY A 38 13.74 -1.51 -1.05
C GLY A 38 14.20 -0.13 -0.60
N GLU A 39 15.22 0.42 -1.25
CA GLU A 39 15.73 1.77 -0.97
C GLU A 39 14.90 2.85 -1.67
N GLU A 40 14.30 2.49 -2.81
CA GLU A 40 13.47 3.33 -3.66
C GLU A 40 12.06 2.74 -3.80
N TRP A 41 11.06 3.61 -3.70
CA TRP A 41 9.66 3.25 -3.75
C TRP A 41 8.90 4.19 -4.66
N THR A 42 7.86 3.67 -5.31
CA THR A 42 6.84 4.46 -5.98
C THR A 42 5.58 4.42 -5.14
N GLU A 43 5.11 5.59 -4.73
CA GLU A 43 3.75 5.78 -4.24
C GLU A 43 2.90 6.25 -5.42
N ALA A 44 1.73 5.64 -5.61
CA ALA A 44 0.74 6.15 -6.54
C ALA A 44 -0.68 5.95 -6.00
N VAL A 45 -1.56 6.88 -6.37
CA VAL A 45 -2.99 6.84 -6.03
C VAL A 45 -3.78 7.09 -7.31
N TYR A 46 -4.78 6.25 -7.55
CA TYR A 46 -5.81 6.47 -8.55
C TYR A 46 -7.09 6.91 -7.88
N LEU A 47 -7.56 8.13 -8.19
CA LEU A 47 -8.83 8.65 -7.70
C LEU A 47 -9.92 8.31 -8.73
N LYS A 48 -10.97 7.61 -8.29
CA LYS A 48 -12.03 7.15 -9.20
C LYS A 48 -12.99 8.26 -9.61
N GLU A 49 -13.13 9.29 -8.77
CA GLU A 49 -14.03 10.42 -9.02
C GLU A 49 -13.72 11.12 -10.34
N ASP A 50 -12.43 11.35 -10.62
CA ASP A 50 -11.96 12.10 -11.79
C ASP A 50 -11.01 11.30 -12.70
N ALA A 51 -10.80 10.01 -12.38
CA ALA A 51 -9.86 9.13 -13.06
C ALA A 51 -8.43 9.69 -13.15
N SER A 52 -8.03 10.47 -12.15
CA SER A 52 -6.69 11.03 -12.02
C SER A 52 -5.71 10.04 -11.37
N VAL A 53 -4.43 10.24 -11.65
CA VAL A 53 -3.33 9.50 -11.03
C VAL A 53 -2.36 10.49 -10.42
N GLU A 54 -2.11 10.33 -9.13
CA GLU A 54 -1.00 10.97 -8.44
C GLU A 54 0.13 9.96 -8.28
N LYS A 55 1.38 10.37 -8.50
CA LYS A 55 2.55 9.49 -8.40
C LYS A 55 3.76 10.22 -7.88
N LYS A 56 4.49 9.58 -6.97
CA LYS A 56 5.70 10.13 -6.33
C LYS A 56 6.78 9.06 -6.24
N LEU A 57 8.03 9.46 -6.46
CA LEU A 57 9.21 8.65 -6.19
C LEU A 57 9.75 9.00 -4.81
N LEU A 58 9.98 7.98 -3.99
CA LEU A 58 10.32 8.11 -2.59
C LEU A 58 11.58 7.30 -2.25
N LYS A 59 12.36 7.81 -1.30
CA LYS A 59 13.35 7.01 -0.57
C LYS A 59 12.67 6.33 0.61
N ALA A 60 13.22 5.21 1.06
CA ALA A 60 12.63 4.36 2.10
C ALA A 60 12.11 5.11 3.34
N GLU A 61 12.86 6.07 3.88
CA GLU A 61 12.41 6.85 5.06
C GLU A 61 11.11 7.64 4.80
N LYS A 62 10.96 8.24 3.62
CA LYS A 62 9.73 8.96 3.23
C LYS A 62 8.60 7.98 2.90
N ALA A 63 8.93 6.88 2.22
CA ALA A 63 7.98 5.82 1.92
C ALA A 63 7.37 5.24 3.20
N TRP A 64 8.19 5.01 4.24
CA TRP A 64 7.72 4.58 5.55
C TRP A 64 6.75 5.57 6.20
N ALA A 65 7.09 6.87 6.16
CA ALA A 65 6.22 7.90 6.73
C ALA A 65 4.87 7.98 5.99
N TYR A 66 4.88 7.93 4.66
CA TYR A 66 3.66 7.99 3.85
C TYR A 66 2.84 6.71 3.94
N PHE A 67 3.48 5.55 4.05
CA PHE A 67 2.77 4.30 4.27
C PHE A 67 1.95 4.33 5.57
N LEU A 68 2.56 4.81 6.66
CA LEU A 68 1.86 4.97 7.93
C LEU A 68 0.75 6.02 7.82
N GLU A 69 0.96 7.11 7.10
CA GLU A 69 -0.07 8.13 6.90
C GLU A 69 -1.27 7.59 6.10
N GLU A 70 -1.03 6.89 4.99
CA GLU A 70 -2.08 6.23 4.22
C GLU A 70 -2.86 5.27 5.10
N PHE A 71 -2.17 4.35 5.79
CA PHE A 71 -2.87 3.33 6.56
C PHE A 71 -3.60 3.93 7.77
N GLU A 72 -2.97 4.84 8.53
CA GLU A 72 -3.55 5.40 9.76
C GLU A 72 -4.64 6.46 9.50
N LYS A 73 -4.63 7.12 8.32
CA LYS A 73 -5.56 8.23 8.02
C LYS A 73 -6.34 8.04 6.73
N GLY A 74 -5.67 7.68 5.63
CA GLY A 74 -6.30 7.47 4.33
C GLY A 74 -7.30 6.32 4.39
N LEU A 75 -6.79 5.11 4.63
CA LEU A 75 -7.60 3.89 4.71
C LEU A 75 -8.60 3.93 5.88
N ALA A 76 -8.26 4.60 6.99
CA ALA A 76 -9.16 4.82 8.12
C ALA A 76 -10.42 5.64 7.74
N GLY A 77 -10.34 6.46 6.69
CA GLY A 77 -11.49 7.18 6.14
C GLY A 77 -12.47 6.29 5.38
N SER A 78 -12.02 5.13 4.90
CA SER A 78 -12.82 4.19 4.09
C SER A 78 -13.13 2.87 4.79
N VAL A 79 -12.43 2.54 5.89
CA VAL A 79 -12.57 1.29 6.63
C VAL A 79 -12.95 1.61 8.08
N GLU A 80 -14.25 1.51 8.38
CA GLU A 80 -14.81 1.92 9.69
C GLU A 80 -14.25 1.14 10.88
N ASP A 81 -13.90 -0.13 10.70
CA ASP A 81 -13.40 -1.03 11.75
C ASP A 81 -11.87 -1.13 11.78
N LEU A 82 -11.17 -0.19 11.16
CA LEU A 82 -9.71 -0.20 11.11
C LEU A 82 -9.09 -0.06 12.51
N MET A 83 -8.31 -1.06 12.91
CA MET A 83 -7.68 -1.16 14.23
C MET A 83 -6.36 -0.38 14.26
N VAL A 84 -6.44 0.95 14.19
CA VAL A 84 -5.26 1.85 14.16
C VAL A 84 -4.31 1.63 15.35
N GLY A 85 -4.85 1.21 16.51
CA GLY A 85 -4.04 0.85 17.68
C GLY A 85 -3.04 -0.27 17.39
N HIS A 86 -3.42 -1.28 16.61
CA HIS A 86 -2.55 -2.40 16.29
C HIS A 86 -1.36 -1.99 15.42
N ILE A 87 -1.57 -1.09 14.45
CA ILE A 87 -0.49 -0.55 13.60
C ILE A 87 0.56 0.13 14.47
N LYS A 88 0.15 0.90 15.48
CA LYS A 88 1.08 1.61 16.38
C LYS A 88 1.96 0.62 17.15
N GLU A 89 1.39 -0.48 17.63
CA GLU A 89 2.14 -1.55 18.30
C GLU A 89 3.16 -2.21 17.37
N VAL A 90 2.79 -2.49 16.11
CA VAL A 90 3.70 -3.09 15.13
C VAL A 90 4.81 -2.10 14.75
N ARG A 91 4.46 -0.83 14.50
CA ARG A 91 5.42 0.25 14.23
C ARG A 91 6.48 0.36 15.33
N GLU A 92 6.09 0.30 16.60
CA GLU A 92 7.02 0.36 17.73
C GLU A 92 7.99 -0.83 17.74
N LYS A 93 7.50 -2.04 17.45
CA LYS A 93 8.35 -3.24 17.35
C LYS A 93 9.35 -3.15 16.20
N LEU A 94 8.98 -2.49 15.10
CA LEU A 94 9.83 -2.32 13.92
C LEU A 94 10.81 -1.14 14.04
N ALA A 95 10.69 -0.29 15.06
CA ALA A 95 11.44 0.96 15.16
C ALA A 95 12.97 0.80 15.18
N ALA A 96 13.50 -0.36 15.56
CA ALA A 96 14.95 -0.62 15.53
C ALA A 96 15.49 -1.02 14.15
N GLN A 97 14.64 -1.42 13.21
CA GLN A 97 15.05 -1.87 11.88
C GLN A 97 15.35 -0.68 10.95
N PRO A 98 16.15 -0.84 9.88
CA PRO A 98 16.24 0.15 8.80
C PRO A 98 14.90 0.34 8.07
N ALA A 99 14.63 1.52 7.51
CA ALA A 99 13.36 1.82 6.85
C ALA A 99 12.94 0.82 5.76
N PRO A 100 13.82 0.33 4.85
CA PRO A 100 13.44 -0.70 3.88
C PRO A 100 12.86 -1.96 4.53
N GLU A 101 13.47 -2.43 5.62
CA GLU A 101 13.04 -3.62 6.35
C GLU A 101 11.75 -3.37 7.14
N ARG A 102 11.55 -2.14 7.68
CA ARG A 102 10.29 -1.77 8.35
C ARG A 102 9.11 -1.85 7.38
N ILE A 103 9.25 -1.28 6.18
CA ILE A 103 8.18 -1.29 5.17
C ILE A 103 7.86 -2.72 4.78
N LYS A 104 8.88 -3.51 4.39
CA LYS A 104 8.70 -4.92 4.01
C LYS A 104 8.06 -5.75 5.12
N SER A 105 8.52 -5.58 6.37
CA SER A 105 7.99 -6.30 7.53
C SER A 105 6.54 -5.94 7.82
N LEU A 106 6.18 -4.65 7.75
CA LEU A 106 4.80 -4.21 7.97
C LEU A 106 3.87 -4.73 6.87
N ILE A 107 4.28 -4.66 5.60
CA ILE A 107 3.51 -5.22 4.48
C ILE A 107 3.27 -6.73 4.69
N ALA A 108 4.31 -7.48 5.04
CA ALA A 108 4.21 -8.90 5.28
C ALA A 108 3.27 -9.22 6.45
N ASP A 109 3.32 -8.46 7.54
CA ASP A 109 2.44 -8.65 8.69
C ASP A 109 0.97 -8.33 8.35
N ILE A 110 0.71 -7.23 7.63
CA ILE A 110 -0.63 -6.86 7.18
C ILE A 110 -1.24 -7.93 6.26
N ILE A 111 -0.47 -8.40 5.27
CA ILE A 111 -0.96 -9.42 4.31
C ILE A 111 -1.14 -10.79 5.01
N GLY A 112 -0.24 -11.14 5.93
CA GLY A 112 -0.31 -12.40 6.67
C GLY A 112 -1.40 -12.43 7.74
N ASN A 113 -1.71 -11.27 8.34
CA ASN A 113 -2.61 -11.14 9.48
C ASN A 113 -3.68 -10.04 9.30
N PRO A 114 -4.40 -9.95 8.16
CA PRO A 114 -5.26 -8.80 7.86
C PRO A 114 -6.39 -8.61 8.87
N LYS A 115 -6.83 -9.68 9.53
CA LYS A 115 -7.86 -9.66 10.58
C LYS A 115 -7.44 -8.94 11.86
N ASN A 116 -6.15 -8.74 12.07
CA ASN A 116 -5.65 -7.91 13.17
C ASN A 116 -5.82 -6.41 12.90
N TYR A 117 -6.13 -6.05 11.65
CA TYR A 117 -6.24 -4.67 11.19
C TYR A 117 -7.67 -4.29 10.85
N SER A 118 -8.47 -5.19 10.28
CA SER A 118 -9.91 -5.02 10.05
C SER A 118 -10.54 -6.39 9.70
N ALA A 119 -11.83 -6.58 9.98
CA ALA A 119 -12.53 -7.79 9.55
C ALA A 119 -12.59 -7.92 8.01
N ASN A 120 -12.61 -6.79 7.29
CA ASN A 120 -12.77 -6.72 5.84
C ASN A 120 -11.73 -5.77 5.21
N LEU A 121 -10.46 -5.91 5.57
CA LEU A 121 -9.39 -5.07 5.05
C LEU A 121 -9.26 -5.18 3.51
N PRO A 122 -9.44 -4.08 2.74
CA PRO A 122 -9.55 -4.14 1.29
C PRO A 122 -8.18 -3.99 0.62
N ILE A 123 -7.34 -5.01 0.77
CA ILE A 123 -5.95 -5.03 0.27
C ILE A 123 -5.70 -6.17 -0.72
N ALA A 124 -4.74 -5.98 -1.62
CA ALA A 124 -4.19 -7.08 -2.41
C ALA A 124 -3.29 -7.95 -1.52
N LYS A 125 -3.44 -9.26 -1.60
CA LYS A 125 -2.59 -10.22 -0.87
C LYS A 125 -1.45 -10.73 -1.74
N ASP A 126 -1.72 -10.88 -3.03
CA ASP A 126 -0.74 -11.34 -4.00
C ASP A 126 -1.05 -10.85 -5.42
N SER A 127 -0.21 -11.24 -6.38
CA SER A 127 -0.33 -10.81 -7.77
C SER A 127 -1.61 -11.30 -8.47
N ALA A 128 -2.28 -12.34 -7.97
CA ALA A 128 -3.52 -12.84 -8.55
C ALA A 128 -4.70 -11.88 -8.34
N ASP A 129 -4.65 -11.08 -7.27
CA ASP A 129 -5.68 -10.07 -6.96
C ASP A 129 -5.69 -8.90 -7.96
N LEU A 130 -4.57 -8.68 -8.68
CA LEU A 130 -4.43 -7.56 -9.61
C LEU A 130 -5.48 -7.57 -10.72
N GLY A 131 -5.92 -8.74 -11.18
CA GLY A 131 -6.98 -8.84 -12.19
C GLY A 131 -8.29 -8.23 -11.69
N THR A 132 -8.66 -8.53 -10.45
CA THR A 132 -9.85 -8.00 -9.79
C THR A 132 -9.75 -6.51 -9.54
N ILE A 133 -8.58 -6.02 -9.12
CA ILE A 133 -8.35 -4.59 -8.85
C ILE A 133 -8.46 -3.78 -10.15
N LYS A 134 -7.86 -4.25 -11.25
CA LYS A 134 -7.93 -3.57 -12.55
C LYS A 134 -9.36 -3.47 -13.10
N GLN A 135 -10.22 -4.44 -12.80
CA GLN A 135 -11.64 -4.39 -13.17
C GLN A 135 -12.42 -3.34 -12.37
N LYS A 136 -11.91 -2.91 -11.20
CA LYS A 136 -12.52 -1.91 -10.31
C LYS A 136 -12.01 -0.48 -10.55
N LEU A 137 -11.05 -0.28 -11.46
CA LEU A 137 -10.53 1.04 -11.88
C LEU A 137 -11.45 1.72 -12.89
#